data_AF-A0AA86V6B8-F1
#
_entry.id   AF-A0AA86V6B8-F1
#
_cell.length_a   1.000
_cell.length_b   1.000
_cell.length_c   1.000
_cell.angle_alpha   90.00
_cell.angle_beta   90.00
_cell.angle_gamma   90.00
#
_symmetry.space_group_name_H-M   'P 1'
#
loop_
_entity.id
_entity.type
_entity.pdbx_description
1 polymer ?
#
loop_
_entity_poly.entity_id
_entity_poly.type
_entity_poly.pdbx_seq_one_letter_code
_entity_poly.pdbx_strand_id
1 'polypeptide(L)'
;MRHKLFTSFLRKYSFININFHLNCTSLYAVQDGLIGYKDQDTISTRIFYGYKTQFAYYQEVENPKKKGENDAKVKQIALDERKCLYFSCGSFSYAEIPKQYTYIIGVTGTLDTVSKPEMKLLTDEYNIKKFSYLPSVYGTNQLKFAKDSSDFVKIVEQKEYFTTIVSEINKRRQNKIGIPVLVFFETSAKLDLFYKSREFKNIDNHQQVKLFTEKISPVEKEGVVRQAVTQNTVTLITREFGRGTDFVCFDKTIDGLGGVHVIQTFFSDELSEEKQIKGRTSRQGRNGSYSLVLLDQELEKYGLQTRDIETMKVRSQLYSTIDPKRQAYFEGKYPERTRNIKQIRQDHNQAKSFVTELFDNNLDFVKEFLISENMAHSDQESKSKTLILMDATGSMSGLIDKTKNTIKTMFSNAYTVLQENNFKESFDVMFAAYRNYASGIDFVLQSSPWDTQPDNLKRFIDTIYSRDGEGNEAIEVGLAHAVSQIENGLKQVILIGDMPPNTKEEVRLKRAKLGEAYWSTTRFAF
;
A
#
# COMPACT_ATOMS: atom_id res chain seq x y z
N MET A 1 2.41 -29.96 -27.95
CA MET A 1 1.32 -28.96 -27.82
C MET A 1 1.81 -27.57 -27.43
N ARG A 2 2.57 -27.39 -26.33
CA ARG A 2 3.12 -26.07 -25.91
C ARG A 2 3.93 -25.32 -26.98
N HIS A 3 4.75 -26.03 -27.76
CA HIS A 3 5.71 -25.41 -28.67
C HIS A 3 5.12 -24.90 -30.01
N LYS A 4 4.00 -25.46 -30.49
CA LYS A 4 3.37 -25.08 -31.78
C LYS A 4 2.42 -23.89 -31.65
N LEU A 5 1.74 -23.74 -30.52
CA LEU A 5 0.98 -22.52 -30.18
C LEU A 5 1.94 -21.33 -29.99
N PHE A 6 3.10 -21.56 -29.37
CA PHE A 6 4.11 -20.55 -29.07
C PHE A 6 4.77 -19.93 -30.32
N THR A 7 5.12 -20.75 -31.32
CA THR A 7 5.73 -20.25 -32.57
C THR A 7 4.75 -19.56 -33.51
N SER A 8 3.46 -19.91 -33.46
CA SER A 8 2.43 -19.21 -34.24
C SER A 8 2.08 -17.83 -33.64
N PHE A 9 2.15 -17.70 -32.31
CA PHE A 9 1.84 -16.47 -31.58
C PHE A 9 2.93 -15.39 -31.78
N LEU A 10 4.20 -15.76 -31.65
CA LEU A 10 5.33 -14.85 -31.81
C LEU A 10 5.57 -14.38 -33.26
N ARG A 11 5.15 -15.16 -34.26
CA ARG A 11 5.37 -14.83 -35.69
C ARG A 11 4.43 -13.77 -36.23
N LYS A 12 3.34 -13.41 -35.52
CA LYS A 12 2.30 -12.52 -36.05
C LYS A 12 2.17 -11.18 -35.32
N TYR A 13 2.66 -11.05 -34.09
CA TYR A 13 2.47 -9.83 -33.29
C TYR A 13 3.72 -9.47 -32.49
N SER A 14 4.44 -8.44 -32.95
CA SER A 14 5.72 -7.97 -32.42
C SER A 14 5.62 -6.95 -31.27
N PHE A 15 4.45 -6.75 -30.68
CA PHE A 15 4.24 -5.72 -29.66
C PHE A 15 3.52 -6.27 -28.43
N ILE A 16 4.27 -6.97 -27.58
CA ILE A 16 3.86 -7.23 -26.19
C ILE A 16 4.16 -5.94 -25.42
N ASN A 17 3.11 -5.24 -24.98
CA ASN A 17 3.28 -4.04 -24.18
C ASN A 17 3.62 -4.43 -22.73
N ILE A 18 4.90 -4.28 -22.40
CA ILE A 18 5.40 -4.32 -21.03
C ILE A 18 4.97 -2.99 -20.40
N ASN A 19 3.83 -2.98 -19.73
CA ASN A 19 3.34 -1.78 -19.02
C ASN A 19 4.35 -1.38 -17.94
N PHE A 20 5.20 -0.39 -18.24
CA PHE A 20 6.21 0.16 -17.36
C PHE A 20 5.57 1.14 -16.38
N HIS A 21 4.93 0.62 -15.32
CA HIS A 21 4.77 1.38 -14.09
C HIS A 21 5.94 1.07 -13.15
N LEU A 22 7.04 1.79 -13.36
CA LEU A 22 8.18 1.84 -12.44
C LEU A 22 7.82 2.66 -11.21
N ASN A 23 7.08 2.04 -10.31
CA ASN A 23 7.17 2.32 -8.88
C ASN A 23 7.55 0.99 -8.20
N CYS A 24 8.84 0.63 -8.28
CA CYS A 24 9.40 -0.49 -7.50
C CYS A 24 9.54 -0.08 -6.03
N THR A 25 8.42 0.23 -5.39
CA THR A 25 8.28 0.43 -3.95
C THR A 25 7.41 -0.65 -3.32
N SER A 26 7.28 -1.81 -3.97
CA SER A 26 6.78 -3.00 -3.28
C SER A 26 7.83 -3.48 -2.28
N LEU A 27 7.50 -3.46 -0.98
CA LEU A 27 8.27 -4.08 0.11
C LEU A 27 8.38 -5.60 -0.15
N TYR A 28 9.38 -6.03 -0.90
CA TYR A 28 9.78 -7.43 -0.96
C TYR A 28 10.92 -7.70 0.02
N ALA A 29 11.03 -8.94 0.48
CA ALA A 29 12.13 -9.43 1.30
C ALA A 29 12.83 -10.55 0.54
N VAL A 30 14.15 -10.66 0.70
CA VAL A 30 14.90 -11.77 0.10
C VAL A 30 15.09 -12.84 1.17
N GLN A 31 14.56 -14.03 0.91
CA GLN A 31 14.65 -15.19 1.80
C GLN A 31 15.23 -16.36 1.02
N ASP A 32 16.30 -16.97 1.54
CA ASP A 32 17.01 -18.11 0.93
C ASP A 32 17.49 -17.86 -0.52
N GLY A 33 17.69 -16.60 -0.90
CA GLY A 33 18.09 -16.17 -2.25
C GLY A 33 16.94 -16.05 -3.25
N LEU A 34 15.70 -16.06 -2.79
CA LEU A 34 14.48 -15.80 -3.56
C LEU A 34 13.80 -14.51 -3.07
N ILE A 35 13.20 -13.77 -4.00
CA ILE A 35 12.31 -12.67 -3.67
C ILE A 35 10.99 -13.23 -3.15
N GLY A 36 10.64 -12.86 -1.93
CA GLY A 36 9.38 -13.16 -1.29
C GLY A 36 8.59 -11.90 -0.95
N TYR A 37 7.27 -12.07 -0.90
CA TYR A 37 6.35 -11.03 -0.48
C TYR A 37 5.63 -11.45 0.78
N LYS A 38 5.14 -10.47 1.52
CA LYS A 38 4.34 -10.71 2.72
C LYS A 38 3.06 -11.49 2.36
N ASP A 39 2.86 -12.61 3.04
CA ASP A 39 1.68 -13.47 2.96
C ASP A 39 1.20 -13.77 4.39
N GLN A 40 0.21 -13.01 4.85
CA GLN A 40 -0.29 -13.06 6.23
C GLN A 40 0.86 -12.93 7.26
N ASP A 41 1.11 -13.98 8.03
CA ASP A 41 2.11 -14.06 9.10
C ASP A 41 3.49 -14.56 8.65
N THR A 42 3.68 -14.80 7.34
CA THR A 42 4.93 -15.31 6.77
C THR A 42 5.36 -14.52 5.53
N ILE A 43 6.61 -14.72 5.10
CA ILE A 43 7.08 -14.27 3.79
C ILE A 43 6.98 -15.47 2.85
N SER A 44 6.23 -15.30 1.76
CA SER A 44 6.02 -16.33 0.75
C SER A 44 6.78 -15.99 -0.52
N THR A 45 7.68 -16.89 -0.93
CA THR A 45 8.38 -16.84 -2.23
C THR A 45 7.51 -17.35 -3.39
N ARG A 46 6.27 -17.77 -3.10
CA ARG A 46 5.29 -18.22 -4.09
C ARG A 46 4.44 -17.07 -4.64
N ILE A 47 4.34 -15.97 -3.91
CA ILE A 47 3.66 -14.76 -4.40
C ILE A 47 4.50 -14.16 -5.50
N PHE A 48 3.86 -13.84 -6.63
CA PHE A 48 4.51 -13.31 -7.80
C PHE A 48 3.66 -12.22 -8.43
N TYR A 49 4.19 -11.00 -8.52
CA TYR A 49 3.53 -9.82 -9.09
C TYR A 49 3.98 -9.60 -10.54
N GLY A 50 3.91 -10.65 -11.36
CA GLY A 50 4.24 -10.59 -12.78
C GLY A 50 5.63 -10.01 -13.06
N TYR A 51 5.71 -9.11 -14.05
CA TYR A 51 6.94 -8.45 -14.44
C TYR A 51 7.57 -7.60 -13.33
N LYS A 52 6.81 -7.10 -12.34
CA LYS A 52 7.39 -6.34 -11.22
C LYS A 52 8.34 -7.21 -10.39
N THR A 53 7.94 -8.45 -10.11
CA THR A 53 8.81 -9.39 -9.39
C THR A 53 10.02 -9.76 -10.23
N GLN A 54 9.83 -10.02 -11.53
CA GLN A 54 10.93 -10.32 -12.44
C GLN A 54 11.97 -9.18 -12.50
N PHE A 55 11.53 -7.93 -12.61
CA PHE A 55 12.44 -6.77 -12.57
C PHE A 55 13.09 -6.56 -11.21
N ALA A 56 12.42 -6.91 -10.11
CA ALA A 56 13.05 -6.91 -8.80
C ALA A 56 14.20 -7.93 -8.72
N TYR A 57 14.07 -9.12 -9.35
CA TYR A 57 15.18 -10.08 -9.46
C TYR A 57 16.35 -9.50 -10.25
N TYR A 58 16.10 -8.82 -11.38
CA TYR A 58 17.15 -8.13 -12.13
C TYR A 58 17.84 -7.05 -11.28
N GLN A 59 17.06 -6.23 -10.57
CA GLN A 59 17.59 -5.15 -9.73
C GLN A 59 18.48 -5.68 -8.60
N GLU A 60 18.09 -6.74 -7.90
CA GLU A 60 18.88 -7.29 -6.78
C GLU A 60 20.15 -8.04 -7.25
N VAL A 61 20.15 -8.55 -8.49
CA VAL A 61 21.35 -9.13 -9.11
C VAL A 61 22.32 -8.04 -9.57
N GLU A 62 21.82 -6.97 -10.21
CA GLU A 62 22.66 -5.86 -10.71
C GLU A 62 23.16 -4.93 -9.60
N ASN A 63 22.30 -4.64 -8.63
CA ASN A 63 22.58 -3.73 -7.52
C ASN A 63 22.22 -4.40 -6.18
N PRO A 64 23.05 -5.36 -5.69
CA PRO A 64 22.81 -5.99 -4.41
C PRO A 64 22.85 -4.90 -3.31
N LYS A 65 21.69 -4.59 -2.72
CA LYS A 65 21.64 -3.60 -1.64
C LYS A 65 22.47 -4.12 -0.46
N LYS A 66 23.40 -3.32 0.04
CA LYS A 66 24.00 -3.53 1.37
C LYS A 66 22.94 -3.24 2.44
N LYS A 67 22.15 -4.24 2.80
CA LYS A 67 21.29 -4.22 4.00
C LYS A 67 21.56 -5.47 4.83
N GLY A 68 22.24 -5.29 5.98
CA GLY A 68 22.39 -6.29 7.05
C GLY A 68 23.13 -7.58 6.69
N GLU A 69 24.01 -8.06 7.56
CA GLU A 69 24.79 -9.30 7.37
C GLU A 69 23.96 -10.61 7.25
N ASN A 70 22.63 -10.54 7.32
CA ASN A 70 21.73 -11.69 7.30
C ASN A 70 20.79 -11.79 6.09
N ASP A 71 20.77 -10.82 5.17
CA ASP A 71 19.92 -10.91 3.97
C ASP A 71 20.63 -11.72 2.88
N ALA A 72 20.14 -12.94 2.64
CA ALA A 72 20.67 -13.83 1.61
C ALA A 72 20.59 -13.16 0.24
N LYS A 73 21.72 -13.01 -0.47
CA LYS A 73 21.75 -12.46 -1.83
C LYS A 73 20.88 -13.30 -2.76
N VAL A 74 20.14 -12.63 -3.66
CA VAL A 74 19.41 -13.31 -4.74
C VAL A 74 20.42 -14.12 -5.58
N LYS A 75 20.14 -15.41 -5.78
CA LYS A 75 21.03 -16.30 -6.54
C LYS A 75 20.81 -16.08 -8.04
N GLN A 76 21.88 -16.07 -8.83
CA GLN A 76 21.80 -15.98 -10.29
C GLN A 76 20.88 -17.09 -10.89
N ILE A 77 20.95 -18.29 -10.32
CA ILE A 77 20.10 -19.44 -10.68
C ILE A 77 18.61 -19.09 -10.54
N ALA A 78 18.23 -18.35 -9.50
CA ALA A 78 16.84 -17.94 -9.29
C ALA A 78 16.38 -16.91 -10.33
N LEU A 79 17.26 -16.03 -10.80
CA LEU A 79 16.94 -15.12 -11.91
C LEU A 79 16.77 -15.90 -13.22
N ASP A 80 17.64 -16.87 -13.51
CA ASP A 80 17.59 -17.65 -14.74
C ASP A 80 16.30 -18.49 -14.84
N GLU A 81 15.84 -19.07 -13.73
CA GLU A 81 14.53 -19.77 -13.66
C GLU A 81 13.33 -18.84 -13.85
N ARG A 82 13.46 -17.57 -13.49
CA ARG A 82 12.37 -16.58 -13.54
C ARG A 82 12.42 -15.70 -14.79
N LYS A 83 13.44 -15.87 -15.64
CA LYS A 83 13.62 -15.20 -16.93
C LYS A 83 12.71 -15.83 -18.00
N CYS A 84 11.42 -15.58 -17.88
CA CYS A 84 10.43 -16.02 -18.86
C CYS A 84 9.42 -14.91 -19.17
N LEU A 85 8.62 -15.11 -20.21
CA LEU A 85 7.47 -14.28 -20.50
C LEU A 85 6.27 -14.82 -19.72
N TYR A 86 5.59 -13.95 -18.98
CA TYR A 86 4.41 -14.30 -18.19
C TYR A 86 3.15 -13.92 -18.96
N PHE A 87 2.28 -14.89 -19.20
CA PHE A 87 0.97 -14.68 -19.78
C PHE A 87 -0.08 -14.71 -18.68
N SER A 88 -0.96 -13.71 -18.65
CA SER A 88 -2.19 -13.75 -17.87
C SER A 88 -3.11 -14.80 -18.47
N CYS A 89 -3.51 -15.78 -17.66
CA CYS A 89 -4.44 -16.83 -18.05
C CYS A 89 -5.80 -16.65 -17.33
N GLY A 90 -6.13 -15.41 -16.96
CA GLY A 90 -7.31 -15.07 -16.19
C GLY A 90 -7.07 -14.95 -14.68
N SER A 91 -8.02 -14.33 -14.00
CA SER A 91 -7.95 -14.03 -12.56
C SER A 91 -9.10 -14.70 -11.80
N PHE A 92 -8.79 -15.35 -10.68
CA PHE A 92 -9.80 -15.99 -9.82
C PHE A 92 -10.05 -15.17 -8.56
N SER A 93 -11.31 -14.78 -8.34
CA SER A 93 -11.74 -14.16 -7.08
C SER A 93 -11.94 -15.18 -5.96
N TYR A 94 -11.25 -15.01 -4.83
CA TYR A 94 -11.48 -15.78 -3.62
C TYR A 94 -12.91 -15.68 -3.07
N ALA A 95 -13.63 -14.58 -3.35
CA ALA A 95 -15.00 -14.39 -2.90
C ALA A 95 -16.02 -15.18 -3.74
N GLU A 96 -15.71 -15.48 -5.00
CA GLU A 96 -16.62 -16.19 -5.90
C GLU A 96 -16.39 -17.72 -5.86
N ILE A 97 -15.20 -18.18 -5.48
CA ILE A 97 -14.88 -19.61 -5.34
C ILE A 97 -15.86 -20.36 -4.41
N PRO A 98 -16.15 -19.88 -3.18
CA PRO A 98 -17.07 -20.58 -2.28
C PRO A 98 -18.48 -20.78 -2.83
N LYS A 99 -18.94 -19.89 -3.72
CA LYS A 99 -20.29 -19.98 -4.32
C LYS A 99 -20.46 -21.16 -5.27
N GLN A 100 -19.36 -21.80 -5.67
CA GLN A 100 -19.40 -23.01 -6.51
C GLN A 100 -19.73 -24.27 -5.71
N TYR A 101 -19.62 -24.22 -4.38
CA TYR A 101 -19.93 -25.35 -3.51
C TYR A 101 -21.42 -25.40 -3.19
N THR A 102 -22.02 -26.60 -3.26
CA THR A 102 -23.43 -26.82 -2.92
C THR A 102 -23.75 -26.48 -1.46
N TYR A 103 -22.79 -26.73 -0.55
CA TYR A 103 -22.95 -26.49 0.87
C TYR A 103 -21.79 -25.63 1.39
N ILE A 104 -22.12 -24.47 1.96
CA ILE A 104 -21.17 -23.55 2.58
C ILE A 104 -21.38 -23.59 4.09
N ILE A 105 -20.36 -24.02 4.83
CA ILE A 105 -20.35 -24.08 6.29
C ILE A 105 -19.08 -23.38 6.77
N GLY A 106 -19.19 -22.58 7.84
CA GLY A 106 -18.06 -21.85 8.41
C GLY A 106 -18.11 -21.85 9.93
N VAL A 107 -16.93 -21.74 10.55
CA VAL A 107 -16.77 -21.60 12.00
C VAL A 107 -15.91 -20.37 12.27
N THR A 108 -16.36 -19.51 13.18
CA THR A 108 -15.61 -18.32 13.61
C THR A 108 -15.84 -18.07 15.10
N GLY A 109 -14.80 -17.62 15.80
CA GLY A 109 -14.89 -17.20 17.20
C GLY A 109 -15.41 -15.77 17.40
N THR A 110 -15.76 -15.08 16.32
CA THR A 110 -16.03 -13.62 16.30
C THR A 110 -17.34 -13.26 15.58
N LEU A 111 -18.28 -14.21 15.49
CA LEU A 111 -19.56 -14.00 14.80
C LEU A 111 -20.38 -12.83 15.40
N ASP A 112 -20.25 -12.60 16.70
CA ASP A 112 -20.90 -11.51 17.43
C ASP A 112 -20.31 -10.11 17.16
N THR A 113 -19.12 -10.02 16.56
CA THR A 113 -18.47 -8.74 16.21
C THR A 113 -18.62 -8.38 14.74
N VAL A 114 -19.35 -9.18 13.97
CA VAL A 114 -19.56 -8.98 12.54
C VAL A 114 -20.44 -7.74 12.33
N SER A 115 -19.98 -6.83 11.47
CA SER A 115 -20.70 -5.59 11.16
C SER A 115 -21.97 -5.85 10.35
N LYS A 116 -22.90 -4.88 10.30
CA LYS A 116 -24.15 -5.03 9.53
C LYS A 116 -23.89 -5.29 8.03
N PRO A 117 -22.95 -4.60 7.35
CA PRO A 117 -22.64 -4.89 5.96
C PRO A 117 -22.09 -6.31 5.74
N GLU A 118 -21.27 -6.82 6.65
CA GLU A 118 -20.72 -8.19 6.55
C GLU A 118 -21.79 -9.24 6.79
N MET A 119 -22.66 -9.02 7.77
CA MET A 119 -23.78 -9.94 8.00
C MET A 119 -24.67 -10.01 6.77
N LYS A 120 -24.95 -8.85 6.14
CA LYS A 120 -25.69 -8.78 4.88
C LYS A 120 -24.98 -9.52 3.75
N LEU A 121 -23.65 -9.44 3.67
CA LEU A 121 -22.86 -10.21 2.71
C LEU A 121 -23.03 -11.72 2.93
N LEU A 122 -22.93 -12.19 4.18
CA LEU A 122 -23.10 -13.61 4.51
C LEU A 122 -24.50 -14.12 4.16
N THR A 123 -25.55 -13.34 4.42
CA THR A 123 -26.94 -13.73 4.14
C THR A 123 -27.29 -13.62 2.65
N ASP A 124 -26.97 -12.50 2.02
CA ASP A 124 -27.48 -12.15 0.69
C ASP A 124 -26.61 -12.74 -0.43
N GLU A 125 -25.28 -12.76 -0.24
CA GLU A 125 -24.32 -13.22 -1.27
C GLU A 125 -23.93 -14.68 -1.11
N TYR A 126 -23.80 -15.18 0.13
CA TYR A 126 -23.42 -16.56 0.41
C TYR A 126 -24.59 -17.44 0.87
N ASN A 127 -25.80 -16.89 1.00
CA ASN A 127 -27.01 -17.60 1.40
C ASN A 127 -26.88 -18.34 2.76
N ILE A 128 -26.05 -17.82 3.67
CA ILE A 128 -25.87 -18.37 5.01
C ILE A 128 -26.96 -17.78 5.91
N LYS A 129 -28.01 -18.56 6.16
CA LYS A 129 -29.19 -18.12 6.94
C LYS A 129 -29.24 -18.65 8.36
N LYS A 130 -28.45 -19.67 8.67
CA LYS A 130 -28.44 -20.33 9.99
C LYS A 130 -27.16 -19.98 10.72
N PHE A 131 -27.31 -19.44 11.92
CA PHE A 131 -26.22 -19.08 12.81
C PHE A 131 -26.43 -19.80 14.14
N SER A 132 -25.43 -20.56 14.57
CA SER A 132 -25.46 -21.29 15.83
C SER A 132 -24.29 -20.86 16.70
N TYR A 133 -24.56 -20.58 17.97
CA TYR A 133 -23.53 -20.25 18.95
C TYR A 133 -23.26 -21.49 19.82
N LEU A 134 -22.01 -21.94 19.81
CA LEU A 134 -21.55 -23.02 20.67
C LEU A 134 -20.95 -22.40 21.96
N PRO A 135 -21.41 -22.82 23.15
CA PRO A 135 -20.78 -22.38 24.39
C PRO A 135 -19.36 -22.93 24.50
N SER A 136 -18.51 -22.19 25.22
CA SER A 136 -17.15 -22.64 25.53
C SER A 136 -17.17 -23.88 26.43
N VAL A 137 -16.39 -24.90 26.07
CA VAL A 137 -16.17 -26.10 26.90
C VAL A 137 -15.51 -25.75 28.24
N TYR A 138 -14.79 -24.63 28.30
CA TYR A 138 -14.01 -24.19 29.46
C TYR A 138 -14.76 -23.19 30.36
N GLY A 139 -16.06 -23.01 30.15
CA GLY A 139 -16.87 -22.04 30.89
C GLY A 139 -16.66 -20.59 30.45
N THR A 140 -17.02 -19.66 31.33
CA THR A 140 -17.00 -18.22 31.07
C THR A 140 -15.58 -17.67 30.99
N ASN A 141 -15.32 -16.80 30.02
CA ASN A 141 -14.02 -16.15 29.86
C ASN A 141 -13.73 -15.21 31.06
N GLN A 142 -12.58 -15.38 31.71
CA GLN A 142 -12.12 -14.62 32.88
C GLN A 142 -11.24 -13.42 32.50
N LEU A 143 -11.57 -12.74 31.39
CA LEU A 143 -10.81 -11.59 30.90
C LEU A 143 -11.11 -10.33 31.73
N LYS A 144 -10.07 -9.75 32.35
CA LYS A 144 -10.14 -8.45 33.00
C LYS A 144 -9.86 -7.33 32.01
N PHE A 145 -10.92 -6.59 31.63
CA PHE A 145 -10.84 -5.39 30.80
C PHE A 145 -11.94 -4.40 31.18
N ALA A 146 -11.59 -3.36 31.94
CA ALA A 146 -12.51 -2.26 32.25
C ALA A 146 -12.42 -1.19 31.15
N LYS A 147 -13.40 -1.20 30.24
CA LYS A 147 -13.42 -0.43 28.98
C LYS A 147 -13.11 1.06 29.16
N ASP A 148 -13.65 1.67 30.21
CA ASP A 148 -13.53 3.12 30.43
C ASP A 148 -12.59 3.50 31.59
N SER A 149 -11.77 2.55 32.05
CA SER A 149 -10.75 2.80 33.07
C SER A 149 -9.42 3.19 32.43
N SER A 150 -8.78 4.23 32.98
CA SER A 150 -7.43 4.67 32.60
C SER A 150 -6.35 3.62 32.90
N ASP A 151 -6.65 2.61 33.72
CA ASP A 151 -5.76 1.46 33.95
C ASP A 151 -5.68 0.52 32.75
N PHE A 152 -6.70 0.53 31.88
CA PHE A 152 -6.79 -0.40 30.75
C PHE A 152 -6.84 0.30 29.40
N VAL A 153 -7.26 1.56 29.31
CA VAL A 153 -7.27 2.31 28.05
C VAL A 153 -6.57 3.64 28.26
N LYS A 154 -5.46 3.85 27.54
CA LYS A 154 -4.66 5.06 27.60
C LYS A 154 -4.54 5.66 26.21
N ILE A 155 -4.86 6.95 26.09
CA ILE A 155 -4.65 7.72 24.85
C ILE A 155 -3.60 8.78 25.17
N VAL A 156 -2.48 8.74 24.47
CA VAL A 156 -1.28 9.52 24.80
C VAL A 156 -0.70 10.18 23.56
N GLU A 157 0.06 11.25 23.79
CA GLU A 157 0.80 11.93 22.73
C GLU A 157 2.04 11.13 22.32
N GLN A 158 2.58 11.43 21.13
CA GLN A 158 3.78 10.77 20.59
C GLN A 158 4.98 10.75 21.56
N LYS A 159 5.17 11.80 22.36
CA LYS A 159 6.29 11.91 23.32
C LYS A 159 6.15 10.94 24.49
N GLU A 160 4.92 10.64 24.90
CA GLU A 160 4.62 9.81 26.07
C GLU A 160 4.34 8.35 25.71
N TYR A 161 4.18 8.06 24.43
CA TYR A 161 3.75 6.75 23.94
C TYR A 161 4.66 5.60 24.38
N PHE A 162 5.96 5.67 24.10
CA PHE A 162 6.90 4.62 24.50
C PHE A 162 7.08 4.53 26.01
N THR A 163 7.11 5.68 26.71
CA THR A 163 7.16 5.74 28.17
C THR A 163 5.95 5.08 28.81
N THR A 164 4.77 5.27 28.24
CA THR A 164 3.50 4.68 28.73
C THR A 164 3.46 3.18 28.51
N ILE A 165 3.95 2.69 27.36
CA ILE A 165 4.10 1.25 27.10
C ILE A 165 5.03 0.61 28.13
N VAL A 166 6.20 1.20 28.38
CA VAL A 166 7.18 0.68 29.36
C VAL A 166 6.61 0.73 30.78
N SER A 167 5.94 1.82 31.15
CA SER A 167 5.27 1.95 32.44
C SER A 167 4.22 0.86 32.65
N GLU A 168 3.42 0.54 31.62
CA GLU A 168 2.43 -0.54 31.71
C GLU A 168 3.10 -1.92 31.81
N ILE A 169 4.16 -2.19 31.04
CA ILE A 169 4.93 -3.43 31.13
C ILE A 169 5.47 -3.61 32.55
N ASN A 170 6.13 -2.59 33.10
CA ASN A 170 6.73 -2.66 34.43
C ASN A 170 5.66 -2.77 35.52
N LYS A 171 4.57 -1.99 35.45
CA LYS A 171 3.43 -2.07 36.39
C LYS A 171 2.87 -3.49 36.49
N ARG A 172 2.72 -4.19 35.36
CA ARG A 172 2.21 -5.57 35.32
C ARG A 172 3.22 -6.57 35.87
N ARG A 173 4.52 -6.27 35.76
CA ARG A 173 5.62 -7.13 36.24
C ARG A 173 6.06 -6.86 37.68
N GLN A 174 5.59 -5.78 38.33
CA GLN A 174 6.00 -5.38 39.69
C GLN A 174 5.76 -6.43 40.79
N ASN A 175 4.95 -7.45 40.56
CA ASN A 175 4.80 -8.57 41.50
C ASN A 175 6.08 -9.42 41.54
N LYS A 176 6.50 -9.91 42.72
CA LYS A 176 7.74 -10.71 42.93
C LYS A 176 7.92 -11.91 41.98
N ILE A 177 6.84 -12.41 41.40
CA ILE A 177 6.82 -13.51 40.45
C ILE A 177 6.83 -12.97 39.00
N GLY A 178 6.19 -11.84 38.70
CA GLY A 178 6.15 -11.23 37.36
C GLY A 178 5.31 -12.02 36.36
N ILE A 179 4.20 -11.46 35.90
CA ILE A 179 3.35 -12.09 34.87
C ILE A 179 3.94 -11.87 33.46
N PRO A 180 3.75 -12.80 32.53
CA PRO A 180 4.13 -12.62 31.12
C PRO A 180 3.29 -11.51 30.46
N VAL A 181 3.95 -10.71 29.63
CA VAL A 181 3.34 -9.59 28.91
C VAL A 181 3.55 -9.74 27.40
N LEU A 182 2.46 -9.76 26.64
CA LEU A 182 2.47 -9.78 25.18
C LEU A 182 2.13 -8.37 24.66
N VAL A 183 3.02 -7.75 23.89
CA VAL A 183 2.87 -6.38 23.38
C VAL A 183 2.71 -6.40 21.88
N PHE A 184 1.53 -6.03 21.37
CA PHE A 184 1.21 -6.04 19.94
C PHE A 184 1.41 -4.66 19.31
N PHE A 185 2.26 -4.61 18.28
CA PHE A 185 2.53 -3.43 17.46
C PHE A 185 1.87 -3.56 16.08
N GLU A 186 1.42 -2.44 15.52
CA GLU A 186 0.75 -2.42 14.21
C GLU A 186 1.67 -2.88 13.08
N THR A 187 2.94 -2.49 13.13
CA THR A 187 3.94 -2.79 12.09
C THR A 187 5.29 -3.16 12.71
N SER A 188 6.09 -3.93 11.97
CA SER A 188 7.47 -4.25 12.35
C SER A 188 8.33 -3.00 12.49
N ALA A 189 8.08 -1.95 11.69
CA ALA A 189 8.79 -0.68 11.80
C ALA A 189 8.52 0.03 13.15
N LYS A 190 7.27 0.07 13.62
CA LYS A 190 6.93 0.65 14.94
C LYS A 190 7.53 -0.16 16.08
N LEU A 191 7.52 -1.48 15.96
CA LEU A 191 8.17 -2.38 16.91
C LEU A 191 9.68 -2.12 16.96
N ASP A 192 10.35 -2.00 15.81
CA ASP A 192 11.79 -1.70 15.73
C ASP A 192 12.12 -0.32 16.32
N LEU A 193 11.27 0.69 16.10
CA LEU A 193 11.41 2.02 16.71
C LEU A 193 11.32 1.94 18.23
N PHE A 194 10.33 1.20 18.76
CA PHE A 194 10.22 0.97 20.19
C PHE A 194 11.43 0.22 20.74
N TYR A 195 11.86 -0.86 20.09
CA TYR A 195 12.99 -1.67 20.53
C TYR A 195 14.32 -0.88 20.57
N LYS A 196 14.51 0.07 19.65
CA LYS A 196 15.69 0.97 19.60
C LYS A 196 15.57 2.22 20.48
N SER A 197 14.39 2.46 21.05
CA SER A 197 14.11 3.65 21.85
C SER A 197 14.94 3.68 23.15
N ARG A 198 15.11 4.87 23.73
CA ARG A 198 15.83 5.01 25.01
C ARG A 198 14.96 4.50 26.16
N GLU A 199 13.66 4.70 26.02
CA GLU A 199 12.60 4.32 26.93
C GLU A 199 12.57 2.80 27.13
N PHE A 200 12.78 2.04 26.05
CA PHE A 200 12.88 0.59 26.12
C PHE A 200 13.88 0.16 27.20
N LYS A 201 15.05 0.81 27.31
CA LYS A 201 16.08 0.49 28.33
C LYS A 201 15.59 0.54 29.78
N ASN A 202 14.44 1.14 30.04
CA ASN A 202 13.83 1.18 31.37
C ASN A 202 12.93 -0.05 31.67
N ILE A 203 12.83 -1.03 30.77
CA ILE A 203 12.17 -2.32 31.05
C ILE A 203 13.06 -3.14 31.98
N ASP A 204 12.52 -3.59 33.11
CA ASP A 204 13.29 -4.42 34.05
C ASP A 204 13.68 -5.76 33.42
N ASN A 205 14.88 -6.28 33.68
CA ASN A 205 15.34 -7.59 33.16
C ASN A 205 15.25 -7.74 31.62
N HIS A 206 15.88 -6.82 30.89
CA HIS A 206 16.02 -6.79 29.42
C HIS A 206 16.29 -8.12 28.72
N GLN A 207 17.03 -9.02 29.37
CA GLN A 207 17.40 -10.32 28.81
C GLN A 207 16.19 -11.26 28.57
N GLN A 208 15.02 -10.93 29.11
CA GLN A 208 13.79 -11.71 28.96
C GLN A 208 12.83 -11.13 27.90
N VAL A 209 13.29 -10.20 27.07
CA VAL A 209 12.50 -9.69 25.94
C VAL A 209 12.66 -10.60 24.72
N LYS A 210 11.54 -10.99 24.13
CA LYS A 210 11.48 -11.81 22.91
C LYS A 210 10.82 -11.02 21.78
N LEU A 211 11.26 -11.25 20.56
CA LEU A 211 10.69 -10.67 19.35
C LEU A 211 9.95 -11.75 18.57
N PHE A 212 8.70 -11.49 18.22
CA PHE A 212 7.86 -12.37 17.43
C PHE A 212 7.31 -11.59 16.23
N THR A 213 8.10 -11.61 15.14
CA THR A 213 7.84 -10.84 13.91
C THR A 213 7.80 -11.78 12.72
N GLU A 214 7.36 -11.30 11.55
CA GLU A 214 7.24 -12.10 10.32
C GLU A 214 8.59 -12.65 9.82
N LYS A 215 9.71 -12.15 10.38
CA LYS A 215 11.08 -12.60 10.08
C LYS A 215 11.49 -13.86 10.85
N ILE A 216 10.72 -14.29 11.86
CA ILE A 216 11.07 -15.48 12.62
C ILE A 216 10.97 -16.72 11.74
N SER A 217 11.93 -17.64 11.86
CA SER A 217 11.88 -18.88 11.11
C SER A 217 10.71 -19.77 11.59
N PRO A 218 10.09 -20.59 10.73
CA PRO A 218 9.03 -21.51 11.14
C PRO A 218 9.46 -22.48 12.25
N VAL A 219 10.75 -22.85 12.29
CA VAL A 219 11.32 -23.78 13.26
C VAL A 219 11.41 -23.15 14.66
N GLU A 220 11.79 -21.87 14.75
CA GLU A 220 11.92 -21.14 16.02
C GLU A 220 10.57 -20.66 16.56
N LYS A 221 9.56 -20.55 15.68
CA LYS A 221 8.23 -20.01 16.00
C LYS A 221 7.61 -20.67 17.23
N GLU A 222 7.59 -22.00 17.27
CA GLU A 222 6.99 -22.74 18.39
C GLU A 222 7.76 -22.54 19.71
N GLY A 223 9.09 -22.46 19.63
CA GLY A 223 9.95 -22.20 20.79
C GLY A 223 9.67 -20.82 21.40
N VAL A 224 9.56 -19.78 20.57
CA VAL A 224 9.26 -18.42 21.04
C VAL A 224 7.86 -18.32 21.62
N VAL A 225 6.87 -18.97 21.00
CA VAL A 225 5.48 -18.99 21.52
C VAL A 225 5.41 -19.64 22.90
N ARG A 226 6.10 -20.77 23.11
CA ARG A 226 6.17 -21.42 24.43
C ARG A 226 6.90 -20.56 25.46
N GLN A 227 7.98 -19.88 25.07
CA GLN A 227 8.71 -18.96 25.95
C GLN A 227 7.90 -17.70 26.29
N ALA A 228 7.06 -17.21 25.37
CA ALA A 228 6.30 -15.97 25.52
C ALA A 228 5.35 -15.96 26.72
N VAL A 229 4.89 -17.14 27.15
CA VAL A 229 3.97 -17.32 28.29
C VAL A 229 4.68 -17.73 29.59
N THR A 230 6.01 -17.68 29.61
CA THR A 230 6.80 -18.00 30.81
C THR A 230 6.94 -16.79 31.72
N GLN A 231 7.14 -17.07 33.01
CA GLN A 231 7.25 -16.06 34.06
C GLN A 231 8.18 -14.90 33.68
N ASN A 232 7.72 -13.67 33.92
CA ASN A 232 8.47 -12.43 33.72
C ASN A 232 8.95 -12.13 32.28
N THR A 233 8.52 -12.91 31.28
CA THR A 233 8.85 -12.70 29.87
C THR A 233 8.02 -11.58 29.24
N VAL A 234 8.67 -10.75 28.43
CA VAL A 234 8.01 -9.72 27.61
C VAL A 234 8.18 -10.11 26.14
N THR A 235 7.08 -10.28 25.42
CA THR A 235 7.14 -10.63 23.99
C THR A 235 6.58 -9.49 23.17
N LEU A 236 7.40 -8.91 22.30
CA LEU A 236 6.99 -7.91 21.32
C LEU A 236 6.54 -8.61 20.05
N ILE A 237 5.30 -8.36 19.64
CA ILE A 237 4.60 -9.11 18.61
C ILE A 237 4.09 -8.14 17.54
N THR A 238 4.17 -8.50 16.25
CA THR A 238 3.49 -7.73 15.19
C THR A 238 2.03 -8.14 15.03
N ARG A 239 1.20 -7.22 14.54
CA ARG A 239 -0.25 -7.36 14.30
C ARG A 239 -0.67 -8.70 13.68
N GLU A 240 0.13 -9.23 12.76
CA GLU A 240 -0.17 -10.48 12.02
C GLU A 240 -0.38 -11.69 12.95
N PHE A 241 0.38 -11.77 14.04
CA PHE A 241 0.26 -12.86 15.00
C PHE A 241 -0.88 -12.68 16.01
N GLY A 242 -1.68 -11.61 15.86
CA GLY A 242 -2.99 -11.48 16.51
C GLY A 242 -3.96 -12.57 16.06
N ARG A 243 -3.69 -13.22 14.92
CA ARG A 243 -4.40 -14.39 14.39
C ARG A 243 -3.50 -15.63 14.36
N GLY A 244 -4.11 -16.82 14.44
CA GLY A 244 -3.42 -18.11 14.19
C GLY A 244 -2.49 -18.64 15.30
N THR A 245 -1.91 -17.80 16.16
CA THR A 245 -0.91 -18.24 17.15
C THR A 245 -1.51 -18.46 18.55
N ASP A 246 -1.23 -19.60 19.18
CA ASP A 246 -1.77 -19.95 20.50
C ASP A 246 -0.77 -19.71 21.64
N PHE A 247 -1.14 -18.84 22.59
CA PHE A 247 -0.33 -18.54 23.78
C PHE A 247 -1.00 -19.14 25.03
N VAL A 248 -0.98 -20.48 25.16
CA VAL A 248 -1.54 -21.15 26.36
C VAL A 248 -0.53 -21.15 27.50
N CYS A 249 -0.88 -20.50 28.61
CA CYS A 249 -0.13 -20.60 29.86
C CYS A 249 -0.71 -21.72 30.75
N PHE A 250 0.11 -22.70 31.12
CA PHE A 250 -0.27 -23.81 32.00
C PHE A 250 0.17 -23.62 33.46
N ASP A 251 0.90 -22.54 33.76
CA ASP A 251 1.42 -22.27 35.09
C ASP A 251 0.31 -21.74 36.02
N LYS A 252 -0.02 -22.52 37.05
CA LYS A 252 -1.04 -22.17 38.05
C LYS A 252 -0.68 -20.92 38.85
N THR A 253 0.61 -20.64 39.03
CA THR A 253 1.10 -19.46 39.75
C THR A 253 0.77 -18.19 38.96
N ILE A 254 1.04 -18.21 37.65
CA ILE A 254 0.71 -17.10 36.74
C ILE A 254 -0.80 -16.90 36.67
N ASP A 255 -1.58 -17.98 36.56
CA ASP A 255 -3.05 -17.94 36.53
C ASP A 255 -3.62 -17.32 37.82
N GLY A 256 -3.07 -17.66 38.99
CA GLY A 256 -3.43 -17.08 40.29
C GLY A 256 -3.11 -15.58 40.42
N LEU A 257 -2.12 -15.08 39.69
CA LEU A 257 -1.71 -13.67 39.67
C LEU A 257 -2.50 -12.82 38.64
N GLY A 258 -3.50 -13.40 37.98
CA GLY A 258 -4.31 -12.72 36.97
C GLY A 258 -3.94 -13.07 35.52
N GLY A 259 -3.05 -14.05 35.32
CA GLY A 259 -2.75 -14.64 34.03
C GLY A 259 -1.87 -13.79 33.11
N VAL A 260 -1.84 -14.18 31.83
CA VAL A 260 -1.08 -13.46 30.79
C VAL A 260 -1.69 -12.08 30.56
N HIS A 261 -0.86 -11.03 30.52
CA HIS A 261 -1.33 -9.68 30.15
C HIS A 261 -1.05 -9.40 28.68
N VAL A 262 -2.03 -8.83 27.98
CA VAL A 262 -1.88 -8.38 26.58
C VAL A 262 -1.98 -6.86 26.54
N ILE A 263 -0.99 -6.21 25.94
CA ILE A 263 -0.98 -4.78 25.63
C ILE A 263 -1.10 -4.65 24.11
N GLN A 264 -2.12 -3.95 23.64
CA GLN A 264 -2.25 -3.62 22.23
C GLN A 264 -1.93 -2.13 22.05
N THR A 265 -0.93 -1.82 21.22
CA THR A 265 -0.39 -0.47 21.08
C THR A 265 -1.01 0.32 19.92
N PHE A 266 -2.07 -0.21 19.29
CA PHE A 266 -2.72 0.40 18.13
C PHE A 266 -4.21 0.09 18.15
N PHE A 267 -5.03 0.96 17.56
CA PHE A 267 -6.46 0.71 17.51
C PHE A 267 -6.83 -0.03 16.22
N SER A 268 -7.21 -1.31 16.35
CA SER A 268 -7.67 -2.16 15.24
C SER A 268 -8.85 -1.52 14.53
N ASP A 269 -8.77 -1.39 13.19
CA ASP A 269 -9.85 -0.93 12.33
C ASP A 269 -11.09 -1.84 12.44
N GLU A 270 -10.88 -3.13 12.67
CA GLU A 270 -11.92 -4.16 12.79
C GLU A 270 -12.07 -4.63 14.24
N LEU A 271 -13.29 -4.69 14.75
CA LEU A 271 -13.58 -5.19 16.10
C LEU A 271 -13.26 -6.69 16.23
N SER A 272 -13.41 -7.46 15.15
CA SER A 272 -13.08 -8.89 15.09
C SER A 272 -11.58 -9.13 15.35
N GLU A 273 -10.70 -8.29 14.81
CA GLU A 273 -9.26 -8.34 15.03
C GLU A 273 -8.91 -8.05 16.49
N GLU A 274 -9.45 -6.97 17.06
CA GLU A 274 -9.24 -6.64 18.47
C GLU A 274 -9.71 -7.80 19.38
N LYS A 275 -10.86 -8.40 19.06
CA LYS A 275 -11.37 -9.56 19.79
C LYS A 275 -10.46 -10.78 19.66
N GLN A 276 -9.83 -11.01 18.51
CA GLN A 276 -8.85 -12.07 18.33
C GLN A 276 -7.57 -11.83 19.12
N ILE A 277 -7.09 -10.58 19.21
CA ILE A 277 -5.94 -10.19 20.03
C ILE A 277 -6.27 -10.36 21.52
N LYS A 278 -7.45 -9.90 21.97
CA LYS A 278 -7.97 -10.16 23.32
C LYS A 278 -8.01 -11.66 23.64
N GLY A 279 -8.40 -12.48 22.67
CA GLY A 279 -8.40 -13.95 22.78
C GLY A 279 -7.01 -14.60 22.85
N ARG A 280 -5.91 -13.84 22.79
CA ARG A 280 -4.55 -14.35 23.06
C ARG A 280 -4.21 -14.37 24.56
N THR A 281 -5.05 -13.76 25.39
CA THR A 281 -5.07 -13.95 26.84
C THR A 281 -6.33 -14.69 27.28
N SER A 282 -6.40 -15.11 28.55
CA SER A 282 -7.57 -15.75 29.17
C SER A 282 -8.07 -17.00 28.42
N ARG A 283 -7.16 -17.75 27.79
CA ARG A 283 -7.50 -18.96 27.02
C ARG A 283 -7.95 -20.10 27.92
N GLN A 284 -8.86 -20.92 27.42
CA GLN A 284 -9.35 -22.13 28.10
C GLN A 284 -9.86 -21.87 29.53
N GLY A 285 -10.57 -20.74 29.74
CA GLY A 285 -11.16 -20.37 31.03
C GLY A 285 -10.18 -19.83 32.07
N ARG A 286 -8.91 -19.61 31.69
CA ARG A 286 -7.86 -19.03 32.54
C ARG A 286 -8.07 -17.54 32.76
N ASN A 287 -7.49 -17.03 33.83
CA ASN A 287 -7.43 -15.60 34.07
C ASN A 287 -6.55 -14.92 33.02
N GLY A 288 -6.84 -13.65 32.79
CA GLY A 288 -6.01 -12.81 31.95
C GLY A 288 -6.47 -11.37 31.97
N SER A 289 -5.66 -10.49 31.42
CA SER A 289 -5.98 -9.06 31.35
C SER A 289 -5.50 -8.45 30.05
N TYR A 290 -6.17 -7.38 29.63
CA TYR A 290 -5.91 -6.74 28.35
C TYR A 290 -5.93 -5.23 28.50
N SER A 291 -4.97 -4.52 27.92
CA SER A 291 -4.92 -3.06 27.89
C SER A 291 -4.64 -2.51 26.49
N LEU A 292 -5.04 -1.26 26.28
CA LEU A 292 -4.85 -0.47 25.07
C LEU A 292 -3.99 0.75 25.41
N VAL A 293 -2.94 0.95 24.62
CA VAL A 293 -2.14 2.19 24.64
C VAL A 293 -2.18 2.76 23.23
N LEU A 294 -2.87 3.87 23.05
CA LEU A 294 -3.20 4.46 21.76
C LEU A 294 -2.53 5.82 21.59
N LEU A 295 -2.09 6.10 20.37
CA LEU A 295 -1.65 7.43 19.96
C LEU A 295 -2.85 8.28 19.57
N ASP A 296 -2.90 9.51 20.08
CA ASP A 296 -3.94 10.48 19.76
C ASP A 296 -4.02 10.82 18.26
N GLN A 297 -2.88 11.07 17.62
CA GLN A 297 -2.76 11.37 16.18
C GLN A 297 -3.33 10.24 15.30
N GLU A 298 -3.22 8.98 15.75
CA GLU A 298 -3.74 7.84 14.99
C GLU A 298 -5.25 7.71 15.06
N LEU A 299 -5.88 8.40 16.02
CA LEU A 299 -7.34 8.42 16.17
C LEU A 299 -8.01 9.46 15.27
N GLU A 300 -7.26 10.41 14.70
CA GLU A 300 -7.77 11.42 13.77
C GLU A 300 -8.48 10.81 12.57
N LYS A 301 -8.02 9.64 12.10
CA LYS A 301 -8.64 8.91 10.98
C LYS A 301 -10.09 8.47 11.25
N TYR A 302 -10.49 8.38 12.52
CA TYR A 302 -11.87 8.09 12.94
C TYR A 302 -12.70 9.36 13.18
N GLY A 303 -12.17 10.53 12.84
CA GLY A 303 -12.81 11.82 13.03
C GLY A 303 -12.78 12.31 14.49
N LEU A 304 -11.75 11.93 15.25
CA LEU A 304 -11.52 12.39 16.63
C LEU A 304 -10.40 13.43 16.66
N GLN A 305 -10.68 14.62 17.19
CA GLN A 305 -9.67 15.66 17.38
C GLN A 305 -9.15 15.66 18.83
N THR A 306 -8.03 16.33 19.09
CA THR A 306 -7.44 16.45 20.43
C THR A 306 -8.43 16.93 21.49
N ARG A 307 -9.28 17.92 21.15
CA ARG A 307 -10.35 18.43 22.03
C ARG A 307 -11.38 17.35 22.44
N ASP A 308 -11.68 16.42 21.54
CA ASP A 308 -12.63 15.35 21.79
C ASP A 308 -12.00 14.34 22.75
N ILE A 309 -10.72 14.01 22.55
CA ILE A 309 -9.94 13.13 23.41
C ILE A 309 -9.81 13.70 24.83
N GLU A 310 -9.55 15.00 24.99
CA GLU A 310 -9.51 15.66 26.30
C GLU A 310 -10.86 15.57 27.02
N THR A 311 -11.95 15.84 26.31
CA THR A 311 -13.31 15.72 26.86
C THR A 311 -13.62 14.28 27.30
N MET A 312 -13.19 13.29 26.51
CA MET A 312 -13.36 11.86 26.80
C MET A 312 -12.55 11.42 28.03
N LYS A 313 -11.33 11.94 28.20
CA LYS A 313 -10.49 11.70 29.39
C LYS A 313 -11.17 12.23 30.66
N VAL A 314 -11.72 13.44 30.62
CA VAL A 314 -12.43 14.05 31.76
C VAL A 314 -13.69 13.26 32.12
N ARG A 315 -14.46 12.84 31.11
CA ARG A 315 -15.70 12.08 31.32
C ARG A 315 -15.48 10.62 31.70
N SER A 316 -14.24 10.12 31.67
CA SER A 316 -13.92 8.70 31.84
C SER A 316 -14.79 7.84 30.92
N GLN A 317 -14.87 8.23 29.64
CA GLN A 317 -15.64 7.54 28.60
C GLN A 317 -14.76 7.41 27.35
N LEU A 318 -13.68 6.63 27.49
CA LEU A 318 -12.67 6.48 26.45
C LEU A 318 -13.13 5.47 25.41
N TYR A 319 -13.12 4.17 25.76
CA TYR A 319 -13.43 3.09 24.82
C TYR A 319 -14.87 3.17 24.30
N SER A 320 -15.82 3.50 25.20
CA SER A 320 -17.24 3.65 24.87
C SER A 320 -17.52 4.70 23.78
N THR A 321 -16.65 5.70 23.64
CA THR A 321 -16.79 6.76 22.63
C THR A 321 -16.02 6.46 21.33
N ILE A 322 -14.83 5.86 21.41
CA ILE A 322 -14.02 5.54 20.20
C ILE A 322 -14.56 4.34 19.42
N ASP A 323 -15.16 3.34 20.07
CA ASP A 323 -15.61 2.11 19.42
C ASP A 323 -16.74 2.36 18.39
N PRO A 324 -17.81 3.14 18.71
CA PRO A 324 -18.82 3.50 17.72
C PRO A 324 -18.25 4.27 16.51
N LYS A 325 -17.26 5.15 16.75
CA LYS A 325 -16.59 5.92 15.68
C LYS A 325 -15.80 5.01 14.75
N ARG A 326 -15.10 4.01 15.30
CA ARG A 326 -14.45 2.96 14.50
C ARG A 326 -15.46 2.20 13.65
N GLN A 327 -16.57 1.77 14.23
CA GLN A 327 -17.58 1.01 13.50
C GLN A 327 -18.13 1.82 12.32
N ALA A 328 -18.46 3.09 12.55
CA ALA A 328 -18.91 4.00 11.48
C ALA A 328 -17.83 4.18 10.38
N TYR A 329 -16.56 4.33 10.76
CA TYR A 329 -15.45 4.42 9.81
C TYR A 329 -15.29 3.13 9.00
N PHE A 330 -15.36 1.97 9.63
CA PHE A 330 -15.26 0.67 8.97
C PHE A 330 -16.42 0.44 8.00
N GLU A 331 -17.66 0.72 8.43
CA GLU A 331 -18.86 0.66 7.58
C GLU A 331 -18.76 1.62 6.38
N GLY A 332 -18.17 2.80 6.56
CA GLY A 332 -17.93 3.78 5.50
C GLY A 332 -16.99 3.31 4.39
N LYS A 333 -16.14 2.30 4.62
CA LYS A 333 -15.24 1.74 3.60
C LYS A 333 -15.92 0.76 2.64
N TYR A 334 -17.12 0.27 2.97
CA TYR A 334 -17.79 -0.76 2.16
C TYR A 334 -18.14 -0.31 0.73
N PRO A 335 -18.72 0.87 0.50
CA PRO A 335 -19.08 1.31 -0.85
C PRO A 335 -17.89 1.40 -1.80
N GLU A 336 -16.72 1.77 -1.29
CA GLU A 336 -15.49 1.81 -2.08
C GLU A 336 -15.00 0.39 -2.41
N ARG A 337 -14.99 -0.51 -1.41
CA ARG A 337 -14.59 -1.92 -1.59
C ARG A 337 -15.50 -2.68 -2.54
N THR A 338 -16.77 -2.31 -2.66
CA THR A 338 -17.75 -3.00 -3.51
C THR A 338 -17.83 -2.46 -4.95
N ARG A 339 -17.18 -1.32 -5.25
CA ARG A 339 -17.28 -0.63 -6.55
C ARG A 339 -16.96 -1.53 -7.75
N ASN A 340 -15.93 -2.35 -7.63
CA ASN A 340 -15.41 -3.16 -8.74
C ASN A 340 -15.90 -4.62 -8.72
N ILE A 341 -16.83 -4.99 -7.84
CA ILE A 341 -17.28 -6.39 -7.70
C ILE A 341 -17.86 -6.94 -9.01
N LYS A 342 -18.58 -6.12 -9.77
CA LYS A 342 -19.16 -6.55 -11.06
C LYS A 342 -18.08 -6.98 -12.05
N GLN A 343 -17.01 -6.20 -12.16
CA GLN A 343 -15.87 -6.52 -13.04
C GLN A 343 -15.16 -7.78 -12.53
N ILE A 344 -14.86 -7.85 -11.23
CA ILE A 344 -14.18 -9.01 -10.62
C ILE A 344 -14.97 -10.32 -10.86
N ARG A 345 -16.31 -10.26 -10.82
CA ARG A 345 -17.17 -11.40 -11.16
C ARG A 345 -17.07 -11.80 -12.62
N GLN A 346 -17.03 -10.82 -13.53
CA GLN A 346 -16.86 -11.08 -14.96
C GLN A 346 -15.52 -11.74 -15.22
N ASP A 347 -14.43 -11.20 -14.67
CA ASP A 347 -13.07 -11.74 -14.81
C ASP A 347 -12.99 -13.17 -14.26
N HIS A 348 -13.59 -13.44 -13.09
CA HIS A 348 -13.65 -14.78 -12.50
C HIS A 348 -14.41 -15.77 -13.40
N ASN A 349 -15.56 -15.37 -13.94
CA ASN A 349 -16.36 -16.24 -14.81
C ASN A 349 -15.64 -16.51 -16.14
N GLN A 350 -14.98 -15.50 -16.70
CA GLN A 350 -14.17 -15.66 -17.91
C GLN A 350 -12.99 -16.60 -17.68
N ALA A 351 -12.26 -16.45 -16.56
CA ALA A 351 -11.19 -17.36 -16.17
C ALA A 351 -11.69 -18.79 -15.96
N LYS A 352 -12.89 -18.96 -15.41
CA LYS A 352 -13.53 -20.28 -15.27
C LYS A 352 -13.85 -20.89 -16.64
N SER A 353 -14.47 -20.13 -17.54
CA SER A 353 -14.75 -20.59 -18.91
C SER A 353 -13.46 -20.96 -19.64
N PHE A 354 -12.41 -20.16 -19.51
CA PHE A 354 -11.09 -20.48 -20.08
C PHE A 354 -10.58 -21.84 -19.62
N VAL A 355 -10.68 -22.17 -18.33
CA VAL A 355 -10.27 -23.47 -17.81
C VAL A 355 -11.12 -24.60 -18.39
N THR A 356 -12.45 -24.43 -18.45
CA THR A 356 -13.35 -25.43 -19.05
C THR A 356 -13.03 -25.69 -20.52
N GLU A 357 -12.95 -24.63 -21.33
CA GLU A 357 -12.67 -24.72 -22.77
C GLU A 357 -11.25 -25.28 -23.05
N LEU A 358 -10.30 -25.03 -22.16
CA LEU A 358 -8.97 -25.63 -22.22
C LEU A 358 -9.01 -27.15 -22.02
N PHE A 359 -9.82 -27.64 -21.07
CA PHE A 359 -10.03 -29.08 -20.87
C PHE A 359 -10.80 -29.72 -22.03
N ASP A 360 -11.75 -28.99 -22.61
CA ASP A 360 -12.55 -29.43 -23.76
C ASP A 360 -11.80 -29.33 -25.10
N ASN A 361 -10.52 -28.91 -25.09
CA ASN A 361 -9.64 -28.73 -26.26
C ASN A 361 -10.18 -27.74 -27.31
N ASN A 362 -10.98 -26.75 -26.93
CA ASN A 362 -11.42 -25.68 -27.82
C ASN A 362 -10.30 -24.64 -28.04
N LEU A 363 -9.41 -24.95 -28.97
CA LEU A 363 -8.20 -24.16 -29.21
C LEU A 363 -8.48 -22.75 -29.75
N ASP A 364 -9.61 -22.52 -30.40
CA ASP A 364 -9.92 -21.21 -30.98
C ASP A 364 -10.33 -20.23 -29.88
N PHE A 365 -11.23 -20.66 -28.98
CA PHE A 365 -11.58 -19.88 -27.78
C PHE A 365 -10.37 -19.60 -26.90
N VAL A 366 -9.54 -20.63 -26.62
CA VAL A 366 -8.35 -20.49 -25.77
C VAL A 366 -7.37 -19.47 -26.35
N LYS A 367 -7.16 -19.45 -27.68
CA LYS A 367 -6.29 -18.46 -28.33
C LYS A 367 -6.89 -17.06 -28.23
N GLU A 368 -8.16 -16.89 -28.55
CA GLU A 368 -8.84 -15.59 -28.49
C GLU A 368 -8.79 -15.00 -27.08
N PHE A 369 -9.05 -15.82 -26.06
CA PHE A 369 -8.98 -15.41 -24.66
C PHE A 369 -7.55 -14.99 -24.25
N LEU A 370 -6.54 -15.80 -24.59
CA LEU A 370 -5.15 -15.45 -24.28
C LEU A 370 -4.71 -14.18 -25.01
N ILE A 371 -5.21 -13.95 -26.23
CA ILE A 371 -4.98 -12.72 -26.96
C ILE A 371 -5.65 -11.56 -26.21
N SER A 372 -6.95 -11.60 -25.92
CA SER A 372 -7.64 -10.49 -25.26
C SER A 372 -7.03 -10.12 -23.90
N GLU A 373 -6.63 -11.11 -23.10
CA GLU A 373 -6.04 -10.90 -21.78
C GLU A 373 -4.61 -10.33 -21.81
N ASN A 374 -3.86 -10.61 -22.88
CA ASN A 374 -2.46 -10.22 -23.01
C ASN A 374 -2.23 -9.18 -24.12
N MET A 375 -3.30 -8.74 -24.77
CA MET A 375 -3.26 -7.64 -25.71
C MET A 375 -2.96 -6.36 -24.95
N ALA A 376 -1.92 -5.68 -25.39
CA ALA A 376 -1.79 -4.27 -25.16
C ALA A 376 -3.10 -3.60 -25.58
N HIS A 377 -3.63 -2.67 -24.78
CA HIS A 377 -4.64 -1.75 -25.29
C HIS A 377 -4.01 -0.88 -26.38
N SER A 378 -3.88 -1.43 -27.59
CA SER A 378 -3.37 -0.76 -28.79
C SER A 378 -4.45 -0.63 -29.88
N ASP A 379 -5.67 -1.10 -29.61
CA ASP A 379 -6.74 -1.16 -30.61
C ASP A 379 -7.65 0.07 -30.65
N GLN A 380 -7.29 1.13 -29.94
CA GLN A 380 -7.66 2.45 -30.44
C GLN A 380 -6.48 2.96 -31.24
N GLU A 381 -6.73 3.37 -32.48
CA GLU A 381 -5.97 4.41 -33.18
C GLU A 381 -6.02 5.73 -32.36
N SER A 382 -5.65 5.69 -31.08
CA SER A 382 -5.58 6.87 -30.25
C SER A 382 -4.29 7.55 -30.65
N LYS A 383 -4.42 8.67 -31.36
CA LYS A 383 -3.33 9.63 -31.52
C LYS A 383 -2.73 9.87 -30.13
N SER A 384 -1.51 9.42 -29.93
CA SER A 384 -0.79 9.64 -28.68
C SER A 384 -0.38 11.09 -28.67
N LYS A 385 -1.13 11.90 -27.92
CA LYS A 385 -0.86 13.31 -27.71
C LYS A 385 0.01 13.49 -26.47
N THR A 386 1.26 13.86 -26.68
CA THR A 386 2.25 14.06 -25.61
C THR A 386 2.57 15.55 -25.46
N LEU A 387 2.39 16.08 -24.25
CA LEU A 387 2.81 17.43 -23.88
C LEU A 387 4.17 17.36 -23.17
N ILE A 388 5.15 18.09 -23.67
CA ILE A 388 6.46 18.25 -23.05
C ILE A 388 6.48 19.60 -22.33
N LEU A 389 6.51 19.57 -21.01
CA LEU A 389 6.70 20.74 -20.15
C LEU A 389 8.19 20.83 -19.79
N MET A 390 8.83 21.95 -20.11
CA MET A 390 10.24 22.18 -19.84
C MET A 390 10.43 23.47 -19.04
N ASP A 391 11.27 23.44 -18.02
CA ASP A 391 11.73 24.65 -17.37
C ASP A 391 12.60 25.49 -18.32
N ALA A 392 12.34 26.79 -18.32
CA ALA A 392 13.12 27.80 -19.02
C ALA A 392 13.47 28.97 -18.11
N THR A 393 13.63 28.73 -16.81
CA THR A 393 14.11 29.75 -15.87
C THR A 393 15.60 30.00 -16.04
N GLY A 394 16.12 31.03 -15.36
CA GLY A 394 17.54 31.40 -15.39
C GLY A 394 18.50 30.29 -14.94
N SER A 395 18.09 29.38 -14.05
CA SER A 395 18.93 28.26 -13.58
C SER A 395 19.26 27.29 -14.72
N MET A 396 18.35 27.15 -15.68
CA MET A 396 18.54 26.29 -16.85
C MET A 396 19.50 26.86 -17.90
N SER A 397 20.05 28.07 -17.75
CA SER A 397 20.93 28.70 -18.74
C SER A 397 22.10 27.83 -19.24
N GLY A 398 22.71 27.00 -18.37
CA GLY A 398 23.79 26.09 -18.75
C GLY A 398 23.34 24.75 -19.36
N LEU A 399 22.06 24.40 -19.24
CA LEU A 399 21.50 23.11 -19.62
C LEU A 399 20.46 23.19 -20.74
N ILE A 400 19.87 24.37 -20.95
CA ILE A 400 18.71 24.57 -21.82
C ILE A 400 18.99 24.12 -23.26
N ASP A 401 20.15 24.44 -23.82
CA ASP A 401 20.48 24.04 -25.20
C ASP A 401 20.73 22.53 -25.33
N LYS A 402 21.30 21.89 -24.29
CA LYS A 402 21.46 20.43 -24.25
C LYS A 402 20.09 19.75 -24.16
N THR A 403 19.20 20.27 -23.32
CA THR A 403 17.84 19.76 -23.16
C THR A 403 17.04 19.92 -24.46
N LYS A 404 17.06 21.10 -25.08
CA LYS A 404 16.45 21.34 -26.41
C LYS A 404 16.97 20.37 -27.46
N ASN A 405 18.29 20.20 -27.58
CA ASN A 405 18.89 19.29 -28.57
C ASN A 405 18.48 17.83 -28.34
N THR A 406 18.37 17.43 -27.07
CA THR A 406 17.90 16.08 -26.69
C THR A 406 16.44 15.89 -27.09
N ILE A 407 15.57 16.87 -26.82
CA ILE A 407 14.15 16.82 -27.20
C ILE A 407 13.98 16.80 -28.72
N LYS A 408 14.73 17.63 -29.46
CA LYS A 408 14.73 17.64 -30.93
C LYS A 408 15.18 16.30 -31.52
N THR A 409 16.23 15.71 -30.94
CA THR A 409 16.75 14.40 -31.37
C THR A 409 15.75 13.31 -31.07
N MET A 410 15.18 13.29 -29.86
CA MET A 410 14.14 12.35 -29.45
C MET A 410 12.95 12.40 -30.40
N PHE A 411 12.44 13.60 -30.71
CA PHE A 411 11.28 13.74 -31.59
C PHE A 411 11.60 13.34 -33.03
N SER A 412 12.79 13.69 -33.54
CA SER A 412 13.22 13.28 -34.89
C SER A 412 13.36 11.76 -34.99
N ASN A 413 13.95 11.12 -33.98
CA ASN A 413 14.12 9.66 -33.94
C ASN A 413 12.77 8.95 -33.84
N ALA A 414 11.89 9.44 -32.94
CA ALA A 414 10.54 8.91 -32.80
C ALA A 414 9.76 9.02 -34.13
N TYR A 415 9.85 10.16 -34.81
CA TYR A 415 9.22 10.36 -36.11
C TYR A 415 9.75 9.40 -37.18
N THR A 416 11.08 9.20 -37.29
CA THR A 416 11.67 8.25 -38.24
C THR A 416 11.18 6.82 -37.98
N VAL A 417 11.19 6.37 -36.72
CA VAL A 417 10.71 5.04 -36.34
C VAL A 417 9.22 4.87 -36.66
N LEU A 418 8.40 5.89 -36.39
CA LEU A 418 6.97 5.86 -36.69
C LEU A 418 6.70 5.89 -38.20
N GLN A 419 7.53 6.60 -38.97
CA GLN A 419 7.45 6.64 -40.42
C GLN A 419 7.79 5.28 -41.05
N GLU A 420 8.85 4.61 -40.57
CA GLU A 420 9.25 3.27 -41.02
C GLU A 420 8.15 2.20 -40.78
N ASN A 421 7.30 2.43 -39.77
CA ASN A 421 6.22 1.51 -39.39
C ASN A 421 4.82 1.95 -39.88
N ASN A 422 4.72 2.95 -40.77
CA ASN A 422 3.45 3.49 -41.31
C ASN A 422 2.47 4.11 -40.28
N PHE A 423 2.96 4.61 -39.13
CA PHE A 423 2.13 5.25 -38.07
C PHE A 423 2.33 6.77 -37.97
N LYS A 424 2.56 7.44 -39.10
CA LYS A 424 2.97 8.85 -39.19
C LYS A 424 2.01 9.85 -38.52
N GLU A 425 0.71 9.54 -38.46
CA GLU A 425 -0.33 10.43 -37.92
C GLU A 425 -0.78 10.05 -36.50
N SER A 426 -0.11 9.08 -35.88
CA SER A 426 -0.50 8.53 -34.57
C SER A 426 0.18 9.20 -33.38
N PHE A 427 1.03 10.20 -33.60
CA PHE A 427 1.81 10.86 -32.55
C PHE A 427 1.86 12.38 -32.75
N ASP A 428 1.17 13.11 -31.86
CA ASP A 428 1.17 14.58 -31.84
C ASP A 428 1.97 15.05 -30.61
N VAL A 429 2.86 16.01 -30.80
CA VAL A 429 3.62 16.60 -29.69
C VAL A 429 3.30 18.08 -29.57
N MET A 430 3.11 18.52 -28.34
CA MET A 430 3.09 19.93 -27.97
C MET A 430 4.28 20.18 -27.04
N PHE A 431 5.02 21.25 -27.27
CA PHE A 431 6.10 21.69 -26.38
C PHE A 431 5.67 22.97 -25.68
N ALA A 432 5.79 23.00 -24.35
CA ALA A 432 5.58 24.21 -23.58
C ALA A 432 6.73 24.46 -22.59
N ALA A 433 7.23 25.69 -22.62
CA ALA A 433 8.23 26.19 -21.68
C ALA A 433 7.53 26.98 -20.59
N TYR A 434 7.66 26.54 -19.33
CA TYR A 434 7.16 27.29 -18.18
C TYR A 434 8.33 28.02 -17.49
N ARG A 435 8.01 29.13 -16.81
CA ARG A 435 8.96 29.93 -16.04
C ARG A 435 8.35 30.39 -14.73
N ASN A 436 8.97 31.35 -14.05
CA ASN A 436 8.42 31.91 -12.81
C ASN A 436 7.47 33.10 -13.08
N TYR A 437 6.66 33.47 -12.09
CA TYR A 437 5.73 34.61 -12.19
C TYR A 437 6.42 35.95 -12.48
N ALA A 438 7.73 36.06 -12.20
CA ALA A 438 8.54 37.24 -12.49
C ALA A 438 8.77 37.48 -13.99
N SER A 439 8.61 36.45 -14.84
CA SER A 439 8.87 36.53 -16.28
C SER A 439 7.79 37.30 -17.06
N GLY A 440 6.66 37.65 -16.43
CA GLY A 440 5.51 38.27 -17.08
C GLY A 440 4.62 37.27 -17.83
N ILE A 441 3.43 37.71 -18.25
CA ILE A 441 2.38 36.83 -18.78
C ILE A 441 2.74 36.11 -20.08
N ASP A 442 3.52 36.77 -20.94
CA ASP A 442 3.91 36.22 -22.24
C ASP A 442 4.99 35.14 -22.12
N PHE A 443 5.73 35.12 -21.00
CA PHE A 443 6.86 34.22 -20.78
C PHE A 443 6.68 33.25 -19.63
N VAL A 444 5.71 33.46 -18.73
CA VAL A 444 5.39 32.50 -17.65
C VAL A 444 5.02 31.13 -18.22
N LEU A 445 4.40 31.10 -19.40
CA LEU A 445 4.19 29.89 -20.19
C LEU A 445 4.17 30.22 -21.69
N GLN A 446 5.03 29.56 -22.47
CA GLN A 446 5.01 29.60 -23.93
C GLN A 446 4.78 28.20 -24.47
N SER A 447 3.75 28.01 -25.28
CA SER A 447 3.37 26.70 -25.83
C SER A 447 3.33 26.73 -27.36
N SER A 448 3.81 25.67 -27.99
CA SER A 448 3.61 25.42 -29.42
C SER A 448 2.17 24.95 -29.69
N PRO A 449 1.69 25.00 -30.95
CA PRO A 449 0.55 24.19 -31.35
C PRO A 449 0.90 22.68 -31.29
N TRP A 450 -0.12 21.83 -31.43
CA TRP A 450 0.06 20.40 -31.65
C TRP A 450 0.66 20.17 -33.04
N ASP A 451 1.81 19.49 -33.11
CA ASP A 451 2.50 19.21 -34.35
C ASP A 451 2.90 17.73 -34.45
N THR A 452 2.71 17.15 -35.64
CA THR A 452 3.23 15.82 -36.01
C THR A 452 4.62 15.89 -36.67
N GLN A 453 5.03 17.08 -37.11
CA GLN A 453 6.25 17.29 -37.92
C GLN A 453 7.39 17.85 -37.07
N PRO A 454 8.55 17.17 -36.99
CA PRO A 454 9.71 17.63 -36.22
C PRO A 454 10.21 19.03 -36.54
N ASP A 455 10.11 19.46 -37.79
CA ASP A 455 10.72 20.73 -38.20
C ASP A 455 9.94 21.96 -37.70
N ASN A 456 8.62 21.86 -37.56
CA ASN A 456 7.79 22.92 -36.97
C ASN A 456 8.11 23.08 -35.49
N LEU A 457 8.20 21.96 -34.77
CA LEU A 457 8.51 21.95 -33.34
C LEU A 457 9.94 22.45 -33.08
N LYS A 458 10.92 22.07 -33.92
CA LYS A 458 12.30 22.57 -33.85
C LYS A 458 12.36 24.09 -33.93
N ARG A 459 11.65 24.69 -34.90
CA ARG A 459 11.59 26.15 -35.06
C ARG A 459 11.05 26.83 -33.80
N PHE A 460 10.02 26.29 -33.18
CA PHE A 460 9.49 26.83 -31.92
C PHE A 460 10.49 26.67 -30.78
N ILE A 461 11.06 25.49 -30.59
CA ILE A 461 12.03 25.20 -29.52
C ILE A 461 13.26 26.14 -29.61
N ASP A 462 13.67 26.53 -30.82
CA ASP A 462 14.76 27.49 -31.04
C ASP A 462 14.45 28.91 -30.56
N THR A 463 13.17 29.29 -30.47
CA THR A 463 12.76 30.61 -29.96
C THR A 463 12.80 30.71 -28.43
N ILE A 464 12.88 29.58 -27.73
CA ILE A 464 12.84 29.53 -26.27
C ILE A 464 14.21 29.84 -25.71
N TYR A 465 14.31 30.72 -24.72
CA TYR A 465 15.56 30.99 -23.99
C TYR A 465 15.31 31.08 -22.49
N SER A 466 16.36 30.82 -21.71
CA SER A 466 16.30 30.89 -20.25
C SER A 466 16.14 32.34 -19.79
N ARG A 467 15.17 32.63 -18.93
CA ARG A 467 14.97 34.00 -18.43
C ARG A 467 14.24 34.01 -17.11
N ASP A 468 14.72 34.83 -16.18
CA ASP A 468 14.13 35.09 -14.85
C ASP A 468 13.94 33.81 -14.02
N GLY A 469 14.02 33.90 -12.70
CA GLY A 469 13.88 32.72 -11.85
C GLY A 469 14.44 32.94 -10.46
N GLU A 470 13.59 32.81 -9.44
CA GLU A 470 13.99 32.83 -8.04
C GLU A 470 13.20 31.76 -7.27
N GLY A 471 13.94 30.79 -6.71
CA GLY A 471 13.38 29.70 -5.92
C GLY A 471 12.51 28.77 -6.76
N ASN A 472 11.48 28.20 -6.13
CA ASN A 472 10.59 27.21 -6.73
C ASN A 472 9.89 27.74 -8.00
N GLU A 473 9.56 26.84 -8.92
CA GLU A 473 9.11 27.18 -10.27
C GLU A 473 7.60 27.08 -10.43
N ALA A 474 7.04 27.79 -11.42
CA ALA A 474 5.60 27.78 -11.67
C ALA A 474 5.16 26.55 -12.48
N ILE A 475 5.54 25.35 -12.02
CA ILE A 475 5.15 24.07 -12.59
C ILE A 475 3.63 23.92 -12.60
N GLU A 476 2.95 24.49 -11.59
CA GLU A 476 1.49 24.52 -11.51
C GLU A 476 0.85 25.21 -12.72
N VAL A 477 1.51 26.21 -13.32
CA VAL A 477 1.03 26.88 -14.55
C VAL A 477 1.13 25.95 -15.74
N GLY A 478 2.23 25.20 -15.87
CA GLY A 478 2.40 24.18 -16.90
C GLY A 478 1.38 23.03 -16.76
N LEU A 479 1.11 22.59 -15.53
CA LEU A 479 0.12 21.55 -15.25
C LEU A 479 -1.32 22.05 -15.44
N ALA A 480 -1.64 23.29 -15.09
CA ALA A 480 -2.93 23.90 -15.38
C ALA A 480 -3.18 23.95 -16.90
N HIS A 481 -2.14 24.28 -17.69
CA HIS A 481 -2.22 24.20 -19.14
C HIS A 481 -2.42 22.75 -19.62
N ALA A 482 -1.73 21.77 -19.03
CA ALA A 482 -1.95 20.36 -19.35
C ALA A 482 -3.42 19.94 -19.10
N VAL A 483 -4.02 20.38 -17.99
CA VAL A 483 -5.43 20.13 -17.68
C VAL A 483 -6.35 20.72 -18.76
N SER A 484 -6.07 21.93 -19.26
CA SER A 484 -6.83 22.54 -20.36
C SER A 484 -6.75 21.75 -21.68
N GLN A 485 -5.70 20.93 -21.86
CA GLN A 485 -5.51 20.11 -23.06
C GLN A 485 -6.09 18.69 -22.95
N ILE A 486 -6.67 18.31 -21.80
CA ILE A 486 -7.31 17.00 -21.60
C ILE A 486 -8.49 16.83 -22.57
N GLU A 487 -9.31 17.86 -22.74
CA GLU A 487 -10.44 17.86 -23.70
C GLU A 487 -9.96 17.74 -25.16
N ASN A 488 -8.74 18.20 -25.45
CA ASN A 488 -8.09 18.06 -26.76
C ASN A 488 -7.44 16.69 -26.98
N GLY A 489 -7.60 15.75 -26.03
CA GLY A 489 -7.12 14.37 -26.15
C GLY A 489 -5.71 14.11 -25.62
N LEU A 490 -5.16 14.98 -24.76
CA LEU A 490 -3.88 14.77 -24.09
C LEU A 490 -3.85 13.41 -23.36
N LYS A 491 -2.83 12.58 -23.62
CA LYS A 491 -2.65 11.26 -22.99
C LYS A 491 -1.47 11.21 -22.03
N GLN A 492 -0.43 11.99 -22.30
CA GLN A 492 0.83 11.93 -21.55
C GLN A 492 1.45 13.31 -21.37
N VAL A 493 2.04 13.55 -20.20
CA VAL A 493 2.84 14.73 -19.89
C VAL A 493 4.25 14.30 -19.52
N ILE A 494 5.25 14.90 -20.14
CA ILE A 494 6.66 14.78 -19.77
C ILE A 494 7.05 16.10 -19.11
N LEU A 495 7.39 16.07 -17.83
CA LEU A 495 7.84 17.24 -17.08
C LEU A 495 9.36 17.21 -16.90
N ILE A 496 10.03 18.29 -17.31
CA ILE A 496 11.48 18.46 -17.23
C ILE A 496 11.75 19.77 -16.49
N GLY A 497 12.34 19.69 -15.29
CA GLY A 497 12.75 20.85 -14.50
C GLY A 497 13.88 20.49 -13.55
N ASP A 498 14.64 21.50 -13.11
CA ASP A 498 15.74 21.36 -12.15
C ASP A 498 15.36 21.78 -10.72
N MET A 499 14.17 22.38 -10.52
CA MET A 499 13.64 22.77 -9.21
C MET A 499 12.20 22.28 -8.93
N PRO A 500 11.77 22.22 -7.65
CA PRO A 500 10.43 21.79 -7.27
C PRO A 500 9.34 22.86 -7.55
N PRO A 501 8.05 22.48 -7.55
CA PRO A 501 6.93 23.40 -7.75
C PRO A 501 6.80 24.41 -6.61
N ASN A 502 6.21 25.59 -6.87
CA ASN A 502 5.85 26.54 -5.82
C ASN A 502 4.87 25.93 -4.81
N THR A 503 5.08 26.22 -3.54
CA THR A 503 4.08 25.97 -2.49
C THR A 503 2.88 26.91 -2.65
N LYS A 504 1.72 26.56 -2.08
CA LYS A 504 0.51 27.40 -2.14
C LYS A 504 0.74 28.83 -1.62
N GLU A 505 1.54 28.97 -0.57
CA GLU A 505 1.89 30.28 -0.01
C GLU A 505 2.83 31.06 -0.95
N GLU A 506 3.80 30.41 -1.58
CA GLU A 506 4.68 31.04 -2.56
C GLU A 506 3.91 31.51 -3.80
N VAL A 507 2.96 30.71 -4.30
CA VAL A 507 2.07 31.11 -5.40
C VAL A 507 1.31 32.38 -5.03
N ARG A 508 0.71 32.43 -3.83
CA ARG A 508 -0.02 33.61 -3.34
C ARG A 508 0.87 34.84 -3.25
N LEU A 509 2.06 34.72 -2.65
CA LEU A 509 3.01 35.83 -2.47
C LEU A 509 3.58 36.32 -3.80
N LYS A 510 3.93 35.42 -4.71
CA LYS A 510 4.47 35.76 -6.04
C LYS A 510 3.41 36.39 -6.93
N ARG A 511 2.16 35.92 -6.89
CA ARG A 511 1.03 36.54 -7.61
C ARG A 511 0.64 37.90 -7.05
N ALA A 512 0.73 38.09 -5.73
CA ALA A 512 0.39 39.35 -5.07
C ALA A 512 1.23 40.55 -5.56
N LYS A 513 2.43 40.33 -6.10
CA LYS A 513 3.28 41.40 -6.68
C LYS A 513 2.61 42.13 -7.86
N LEU A 514 1.77 41.45 -8.64
CA LEU A 514 1.02 42.02 -9.76
C LEU A 514 -0.49 42.19 -9.45
N GLY A 515 -0.97 41.57 -8.36
CA GLY A 515 -2.34 41.67 -7.86
C GLY A 515 -3.33 40.72 -8.55
N GLU A 516 -4.34 40.24 -7.81
CA GLU A 516 -5.33 39.29 -8.37
C GLU A 516 -6.22 39.91 -9.45
N ALA A 517 -6.45 41.23 -9.43
CA ALA A 517 -7.16 41.91 -10.52
C ALA A 517 -6.44 41.75 -11.87
N TYR A 518 -5.10 41.80 -11.87
CA TYR A 518 -4.30 41.55 -13.06
C TYR A 518 -4.45 40.10 -13.50
N TRP A 519 -4.22 39.11 -12.63
CA TRP A 519 -4.26 37.69 -13.00
C TRP A 519 -5.66 37.20 -13.40
N SER A 520 -6.73 37.79 -12.85
CA SER A 520 -8.11 37.46 -13.19
C SER A 520 -8.47 37.76 -14.67
N THR A 521 -7.73 38.67 -15.31
CA THR A 521 -7.90 39.01 -16.74
C THR A 521 -7.06 38.10 -17.67
N THR A 522 -6.37 37.11 -17.12
CA THR A 522 -5.41 36.27 -17.84
C THR A 522 -5.91 34.84 -18.00
N ARG A 523 -5.28 34.08 -18.91
CA ARG A 523 -5.51 32.63 -19.04
C ARG A 523 -5.04 31.79 -17.83
N PHE A 524 -4.54 32.43 -16.78
CA PHE A 524 -4.08 31.81 -15.53
C PHE A 524 -4.93 32.26 -14.32
N ALA A 525 -6.20 32.60 -14.57
CA ALA A 525 -7.23 32.86 -13.57
C ALA A 525 -7.78 31.53 -13.03
N PHE A 526 -6.99 30.83 -12.23
CA PHE A 526 -7.37 29.61 -11.52
C PHE A 526 -7.05 29.70 -10.03
#